data_AF-K0IC41-F1
#
_entry.id   AF-K0IC41-F1
#
_cell.length_a   1.000
_cell.length_b   1.000
_cell.length_c   1.000
_cell.angle_alpha   90.00
_cell.angle_beta   90.00
_cell.angle_gamma   90.00
#
_symmetry.space_group_name_H-M   'P 1'
#
loop_
_entity.id
_entity.type
_entity.pdbx_description
1 polymer ?
#
loop_
_entity_poly.entity_id
_entity_poly.type
_entity_poly.pdbx_seq_one_letter_code
_entity_poly.pdbx_strand_id
1 'polypeptide(L)'
;MSGKDESIFSMEALRSTQAGKDIMKQGLLRSKGYRQFNQYKEKTEQEFSGFAQRFIMSLHKAITADPNPAGTIRKFADDMGSEELALSDGSSVADVKARLSNPDVLGDRIKRILNSNFVKMTFPVFNALYDGASEYFGDSASEENRNAVIDGHIIAIDLSEPMDRIVDRDEDLEYLDDYKFMNPYILGIACSKIAQGGDSVLKAFEEGFKDARIGQYIDVKLKIKPASINDENMTECYKKYRAVMGTAGRNMALNRRPLSDIFHLGMAKAGECVGCGNEIEDAIKNNAVKVPSWPLYYALNTGGDVRRAFELTMAKSELYLDEAKIALDMLPENFKLKPFLEFLFLTVRHYNQYWYNELIRRAPFAEFQKKIEESVAAAK
;
A
#
# COMPACT_ATOMS: atom_id res chain seq x y z
N MET A 1 11.76 -2.72 -8.59
CA MET A 1 12.55 -1.92 -7.62
C MET A 1 12.42 -0.47 -8.04
N SER A 2 11.29 0.11 -7.66
CA SER A 2 10.87 1.47 -7.97
C SER A 2 10.25 1.97 -6.66
N GLY A 3 11.07 2.63 -5.85
CA GLY A 3 10.56 3.51 -4.81
C GLY A 3 10.46 4.93 -5.38
N LYS A 4 9.86 5.85 -4.64
CA LYS A 4 10.09 7.28 -4.80
C LYS A 4 11.60 7.59 -4.70
N ASP A 5 12.28 6.88 -3.80
CA ASP A 5 13.72 6.98 -3.61
C ASP A 5 14.45 5.77 -4.21
N GLU A 6 15.07 5.96 -5.37
CA GLU A 6 15.88 4.92 -6.02
C GLU A 6 17.24 4.72 -5.35
N SER A 7 17.69 5.66 -4.51
CA SER A 7 19.01 5.61 -3.86
C SER A 7 19.15 4.44 -2.88
N ILE A 8 18.02 3.94 -2.36
CA ILE A 8 17.97 2.77 -1.48
C ILE A 8 18.51 1.51 -2.16
N PHE A 9 18.49 1.44 -3.50
CA PHE A 9 19.03 0.33 -4.27
C PHE A 9 20.36 0.67 -4.96
N SER A 10 21.01 1.75 -4.56
CA SER A 10 22.36 2.07 -4.99
C SER A 10 23.35 0.99 -4.52
N MET A 11 24.50 0.90 -5.19
CA MET A 11 25.55 -0.06 -4.81
C MET A 11 26.05 0.12 -3.38
N GLU A 12 26.08 1.36 -2.89
CA GLU A 12 26.46 1.66 -1.50
C GLU A 12 25.39 1.17 -0.52
N ALA A 13 24.12 1.49 -0.78
CA ALA A 13 23.00 1.04 0.03
C ALA A 13 22.89 -0.50 0.07
N LEU A 14 23.01 -1.18 -1.07
CA LEU A 14 23.01 -2.65 -1.12
C LEU A 14 24.14 -3.28 -0.29
N ARG A 15 25.31 -2.65 -0.24
CA ARG A 15 26.43 -3.14 0.58
C ARG A 15 26.22 -2.93 2.08
N SER A 16 25.33 -2.03 2.48
CA SER A 16 25.10 -1.70 3.88
C SER A 16 24.25 -2.75 4.60
N THR A 17 23.53 -3.63 3.88
CA THR A 17 22.67 -4.66 4.49
C THR A 17 23.04 -6.07 4.04
N GLN A 18 22.66 -7.07 4.84
CA GLN A 18 22.89 -8.47 4.47
C GLN A 18 22.05 -8.87 3.25
N ALA A 19 20.76 -8.50 3.23
CA ALA A 19 19.90 -8.78 2.09
C ALA A 19 20.34 -8.05 0.81
N GLY A 20 20.90 -6.85 0.93
CA GLY A 20 21.44 -6.11 -0.21
C GLY A 20 22.67 -6.79 -0.82
N LYS A 21 23.55 -7.37 0.01
CA LYS A 21 24.67 -8.22 -0.47
C LYS A 21 24.15 -9.46 -1.19
N ASP A 22 23.08 -10.08 -0.70
CA ASP A 22 22.45 -11.23 -1.34
C ASP A 22 21.81 -10.86 -2.69
N ILE A 23 21.14 -9.69 -2.78
CA ILE A 23 20.64 -9.11 -4.03
C ILE A 23 21.79 -8.94 -5.03
N MET A 24 22.91 -8.32 -4.62
CA MET A 24 24.08 -8.13 -5.47
C MET A 24 24.65 -9.47 -5.97
N LYS A 25 24.75 -10.46 -5.10
CA LYS A 25 25.22 -11.81 -5.44
C LYS A 25 24.30 -12.46 -6.48
N GLN A 26 22.99 -12.38 -6.29
CA GLN A 26 22.02 -12.92 -7.24
C GLN A 26 22.05 -12.19 -8.59
N GLY A 27 22.27 -10.87 -8.58
CA GLY A 27 22.49 -10.07 -9.79
C GLY A 27 23.73 -10.48 -10.55
N LEU A 28 24.87 -10.66 -9.86
CA LEU A 28 26.13 -11.12 -10.46
C LEU A 28 25.99 -12.51 -11.09
N LEU A 29 25.30 -13.42 -10.41
CA LEU A 29 25.02 -14.78 -10.89
C LEU A 29 23.90 -14.84 -11.93
N ARG A 30 23.22 -13.72 -12.22
CA ARG A 30 22.02 -13.65 -13.07
C ARG A 30 21.00 -14.74 -12.71
N SER A 31 20.71 -14.86 -11.41
CA SER A 31 19.78 -15.88 -10.91
C SER A 31 18.43 -15.84 -11.64
N LYS A 32 17.71 -16.96 -11.66
CA LYS A 32 16.38 -17.00 -12.28
C LYS A 32 15.44 -15.96 -11.66
N GLY A 33 15.43 -15.85 -10.33
CA GLY A 33 14.64 -14.85 -9.61
C GLY A 33 15.00 -13.41 -9.99
N TYR A 34 16.29 -13.08 -10.04
CA TYR A 34 16.76 -11.75 -10.47
C TYR A 34 16.30 -11.40 -11.89
N ARG A 35 16.43 -12.35 -12.84
CA ARG A 35 16.00 -12.13 -14.23
C ARG A 35 14.48 -11.92 -14.34
N GLN A 36 13.70 -12.77 -13.70
CA GLN A 36 12.23 -12.62 -13.66
C GLN A 36 11.85 -11.29 -13.00
N PHE A 37 12.55 -10.90 -11.93
CA PHE A 37 12.31 -9.65 -11.24
C PHE A 37 12.52 -8.44 -12.16
N ASN A 38 13.65 -8.38 -12.85
CA ASN A 38 13.92 -7.29 -13.79
C ASN A 38 12.94 -7.29 -14.98
N GLN A 39 12.58 -8.46 -15.49
CA GLN A 39 11.59 -8.58 -16.55
C GLN A 39 10.25 -7.93 -16.15
N TYR A 40 9.73 -8.22 -14.96
CA TYR A 40 8.49 -7.61 -14.48
C TYR A 40 8.66 -6.13 -14.16
N LYS A 41 9.81 -5.73 -13.61
CA LYS A 41 10.12 -4.31 -13.38
C LYS A 41 10.04 -3.52 -14.70
N GLU A 42 10.78 -3.94 -15.73
CA GLU A 42 10.86 -3.27 -17.03
C GLU A 42 9.53 -3.28 -17.78
N LYS A 43 8.84 -4.43 -17.81
CA LYS A 43 7.49 -4.56 -18.41
C LYS A 43 6.53 -3.55 -17.78
N THR A 44 6.53 -3.49 -16.45
CA THR A 44 5.62 -2.62 -15.72
C THR A 44 5.96 -1.14 -15.88
N GLU A 45 7.23 -0.76 -15.96
CA GLU A 45 7.65 0.62 -16.28
C GLU A 45 7.12 1.07 -17.66
N GLN A 46 7.12 0.17 -18.64
CA GLN A 46 6.56 0.45 -19.97
C GLN A 46 5.02 0.57 -19.95
N GLU A 47 4.36 -0.31 -19.19
CA GLU A 47 2.89 -0.36 -19.10
C GLU A 47 2.29 0.76 -18.21
N PHE A 48 3.07 1.36 -17.31
CA PHE A 48 2.56 2.30 -16.31
C PHE A 48 1.93 3.55 -16.91
N SER A 49 2.53 4.09 -17.98
CA SER A 49 1.98 5.26 -18.68
C SER A 49 0.60 4.97 -19.28
N GLY A 50 0.43 3.76 -19.85
CA GLY A 50 -0.86 3.28 -20.36
C GLY A 50 -1.89 3.11 -19.25
N PHE A 51 -1.50 2.55 -18.10
CA PHE A 51 -2.36 2.46 -16.92
C PHE A 51 -2.82 3.85 -16.44
N ALA A 52 -1.89 4.79 -16.24
CA ALA A 52 -2.21 6.14 -15.80
C ALA A 52 -3.20 6.82 -16.76
N GLN A 53 -2.99 6.69 -18.08
CA GLN A 53 -3.89 7.24 -19.07
C GLN A 53 -5.30 6.61 -19.01
N ARG A 54 -5.39 5.28 -18.88
CA ARG A 54 -6.69 4.60 -18.71
C ARG A 54 -7.41 5.07 -17.45
N PHE A 55 -6.68 5.29 -16.35
CA PHE A 55 -7.26 5.78 -15.11
C PHE A 55 -7.79 7.22 -15.27
N ILE A 56 -7.00 8.13 -15.83
CA ILE A 56 -7.40 9.52 -16.13
C ILE A 56 -8.67 9.55 -16.98
N MET A 57 -8.70 8.79 -18.07
CA MET A 57 -9.87 8.75 -18.96
C MET A 57 -11.11 8.16 -18.27
N SER A 58 -10.95 7.11 -17.46
CA SER A 58 -12.06 6.51 -16.71
C SER A 58 -12.64 7.49 -15.70
N LEU A 59 -11.77 8.21 -14.99
CA LEU A 59 -12.18 9.19 -13.98
C LEU A 59 -12.83 10.42 -14.62
N HIS A 60 -12.26 10.93 -15.70
CA HIS A 60 -12.84 12.03 -16.47
C HIS A 60 -14.25 11.69 -16.96
N LYS A 61 -14.42 10.49 -17.53
CA LYS A 61 -15.74 10.00 -17.98
C LYS A 61 -16.73 9.89 -16.82
N ALA A 62 -16.31 9.35 -15.68
CA ALA A 62 -17.19 9.19 -14.51
C ALA A 62 -17.66 10.55 -13.97
N ILE A 63 -16.75 11.52 -13.82
CA ILE A 63 -17.05 12.86 -13.33
C ILE A 63 -17.98 13.61 -14.28
N THR A 64 -17.68 13.59 -15.59
CA THR A 64 -18.45 14.35 -16.58
C THR A 64 -19.85 13.77 -16.80
N ALA A 65 -20.00 12.45 -16.71
CA ALA A 65 -21.28 11.77 -16.88
C ALA A 65 -22.21 11.85 -15.66
N ASP A 66 -21.72 12.19 -14.47
CA ASP A 66 -22.54 12.24 -13.25
C ASP A 66 -23.47 13.47 -13.22
N PRO A 67 -24.80 13.31 -13.31
CA PRO A 67 -25.73 14.43 -13.25
C PRO A 67 -25.92 14.99 -11.83
N ASN A 68 -25.53 14.25 -10.78
CA ASN A 68 -25.73 14.61 -9.37
C ASN A 68 -24.46 14.35 -8.53
N PRO A 69 -23.36 15.08 -8.78
CA PRO A 69 -22.11 14.92 -8.05
C PRO A 69 -22.25 15.17 -6.54
N ALA A 70 -23.12 16.09 -6.14
CA ALA A 70 -23.37 16.38 -4.72
C ALA A 70 -23.98 15.17 -3.99
N GLY A 71 -24.92 14.47 -4.64
CA GLY A 71 -25.49 13.23 -4.10
C GLY A 71 -24.46 12.10 -4.00
N THR A 72 -23.61 11.96 -5.02
CA THR A 72 -22.52 10.97 -5.05
C THR A 72 -21.53 11.17 -3.90
N ILE A 73 -21.06 12.39 -3.68
CA ILE A 73 -20.11 12.73 -2.61
C ILE A 73 -20.73 12.52 -1.23
N ARG A 74 -21.99 12.97 -1.04
CA ARG A 74 -22.70 12.81 0.24
C ARG A 74 -22.89 11.34 0.58
N LYS A 75 -23.36 10.53 -0.37
CA LYS A 75 -23.52 9.08 -0.17
C LYS A 75 -22.20 8.43 0.24
N PHE A 76 -21.09 8.80 -0.40
CA PHE A 76 -19.79 8.27 -0.05
C PHE A 76 -19.35 8.67 1.37
N ALA A 77 -19.52 9.94 1.74
CA ALA A 77 -19.22 10.40 3.11
C ALA A 77 -20.06 9.63 4.15
N ASP A 78 -21.35 9.40 3.88
CA ASP A 78 -22.25 8.62 4.73
C ASP A 78 -21.81 7.15 4.83
N ASP A 79 -21.52 6.52 3.69
CA ASP A 79 -21.05 5.13 3.62
C ASP A 79 -19.72 4.95 4.38
N MET A 80 -18.87 5.98 4.39
CA MET A 80 -17.60 6.03 5.12
C MET A 80 -17.75 6.44 6.59
N GLY A 81 -18.86 7.07 6.97
CA GLY A 81 -19.07 7.60 8.31
C GLY A 81 -18.10 8.74 8.66
N SER A 82 -17.68 9.54 7.67
CA SER A 82 -16.75 10.66 7.88
C SER A 82 -17.21 11.91 7.14
N GLU A 83 -17.64 12.92 7.90
CA GLU A 83 -18.02 14.24 7.37
C GLU A 83 -16.83 14.99 6.77
N GLU A 84 -15.59 14.68 7.19
CA GLU A 84 -14.37 15.29 6.65
C GLU A 84 -14.17 14.97 5.16
N LEU A 85 -14.72 13.83 4.70
CA LEU A 85 -14.69 13.43 3.29
C LEU A 85 -15.74 14.17 2.44
N ALA A 86 -16.68 14.88 3.06
CA ALA A 86 -17.64 15.71 2.35
C ALA A 86 -17.02 17.07 1.98
N LEU A 87 -17.52 17.64 0.88
CA LEU A 87 -17.29 19.05 0.56
C LEU A 87 -18.25 19.91 1.38
N SER A 88 -17.71 20.94 2.03
CA SER A 88 -18.40 21.76 3.03
C SER A 88 -19.62 22.50 2.47
N ASP A 89 -19.56 22.96 1.20
CA ASP A 89 -20.58 23.83 0.59
C ASP A 89 -20.97 23.38 -0.84
N GLY A 90 -22.24 23.56 -1.22
CA GLY A 90 -22.75 23.17 -2.55
C GLY A 90 -22.17 23.97 -3.72
N SER A 91 -21.71 25.20 -3.50
CA SER A 91 -20.95 26.00 -4.49
C SER A 91 -19.58 25.38 -4.78
N SER A 92 -18.93 24.76 -3.79
CA SER A 92 -17.64 24.07 -3.96
C SER A 92 -17.77 22.87 -4.90
N VAL A 93 -18.87 22.11 -4.87
CA VAL A 93 -19.06 20.92 -5.73
C VAL A 93 -19.08 21.28 -7.22
N ALA A 94 -19.80 22.33 -7.61
CA ALA A 94 -19.89 22.73 -9.01
C ALA A 94 -18.56 23.26 -9.54
N ASP A 95 -17.86 24.07 -8.74
CA ASP A 95 -16.56 24.66 -9.10
C ASP A 95 -15.48 23.58 -9.20
N VAL A 96 -15.44 22.63 -8.26
CA VAL A 96 -14.51 21.48 -8.30
C VAL A 96 -14.80 20.61 -9.51
N LYS A 97 -16.08 20.29 -9.79
CA LYS A 97 -16.46 19.52 -11.00
C LYS A 97 -16.00 20.22 -12.28
N ALA A 98 -16.24 21.53 -12.40
CA ALA A 98 -15.83 22.30 -13.58
C ALA A 98 -14.31 22.26 -13.78
N ARG A 99 -13.55 22.43 -12.68
CA ARG A 99 -12.08 22.35 -12.68
C ARG A 99 -11.56 20.96 -13.06
N LEU A 100 -12.07 19.90 -12.43
CA LEU A 100 -11.65 18.52 -12.67
C LEU A 100 -12.20 17.93 -13.97
N SER A 101 -13.14 18.60 -14.62
CA SER A 101 -13.55 18.27 -16.00
C SER A 101 -12.48 18.65 -17.04
N ASN A 102 -11.44 19.42 -16.65
CA ASN A 102 -10.25 19.61 -17.46
C ASN A 102 -9.31 18.40 -17.33
N PRO A 103 -9.03 17.64 -18.41
CA PRO A 103 -8.17 16.47 -18.39
C PRO A 103 -6.75 16.74 -17.87
N ASP A 104 -6.19 17.92 -18.10
CA ASP A 104 -4.83 18.26 -17.66
C ASP A 104 -4.78 18.44 -16.14
N VAL A 105 -5.80 19.12 -15.58
CA VAL A 105 -5.91 19.30 -14.12
C VAL A 105 -6.14 17.97 -13.44
N LEU A 106 -7.07 17.16 -13.96
CA LEU A 106 -7.33 15.82 -13.43
C LEU A 106 -6.10 14.92 -13.54
N GLY A 107 -5.39 15.00 -14.67
CA GLY A 107 -4.16 14.26 -14.93
C GLY A 107 -3.04 14.62 -13.94
N ASP A 108 -2.90 15.89 -13.57
CA ASP A 108 -1.98 16.31 -12.52
C ASP A 108 -2.32 15.65 -11.17
N ARG A 109 -3.58 15.72 -10.74
CA ARG A 109 -4.02 15.10 -9.47
C ARG A 109 -3.77 13.60 -9.44
N ILE A 110 -4.11 12.91 -10.53
CA ILE A 110 -3.87 11.46 -10.63
C ILE A 110 -2.38 11.15 -10.59
N LYS A 111 -1.53 11.90 -11.29
CA LYS A 111 -0.07 11.65 -11.28
C LYS A 111 0.54 11.84 -9.89
N ARG A 112 0.02 12.78 -9.09
CA ARG A 112 0.43 12.98 -7.70
C ARG A 112 0.08 11.77 -6.83
N ILE A 113 -1.16 11.31 -6.92
CA ILE A 113 -1.65 10.11 -6.20
C ILE A 113 -0.82 8.87 -6.63
N LEU A 114 -0.70 8.63 -7.94
CA LEU A 114 0.06 7.51 -8.52
C LEU A 114 1.56 7.54 -8.23
N ASN A 115 2.12 8.70 -7.88
CA ASN A 115 3.48 8.79 -7.38
C ASN A 115 3.49 8.31 -5.92
N SER A 116 3.32 7.01 -5.72
CA SER A 116 3.35 6.34 -4.41
C SER A 116 4.32 5.17 -4.42
N ASN A 117 5.02 4.96 -3.29
CA ASN A 117 5.84 3.77 -3.08
C ASN A 117 4.98 2.50 -3.23
N PHE A 118 3.76 2.52 -2.70
CA PHE A 118 2.86 1.38 -2.74
C PHE A 118 2.47 1.02 -4.16
N VAL A 119 2.08 1.99 -5.00
CA VAL A 119 1.75 1.74 -6.41
C VAL A 119 2.94 1.19 -7.18
N LYS A 120 4.09 1.87 -7.09
CA LYS A 120 5.29 1.50 -7.84
C LYS A 120 5.81 0.11 -7.47
N MET A 121 5.68 -0.29 -6.20
CA MET A 121 6.12 -1.61 -5.74
C MET A 121 5.10 -2.72 -6.02
N THR A 122 3.80 -2.46 -5.89
CA THR A 122 2.77 -3.50 -6.03
C THR A 122 2.42 -3.81 -7.48
N PHE A 123 2.47 -2.82 -8.37
CA PHE A 123 2.12 -3.02 -9.77
C PHE A 123 2.91 -4.14 -10.48
N PRO A 124 4.25 -4.24 -10.38
CA PRO A 124 4.98 -5.36 -10.97
C PRO A 124 4.66 -6.70 -10.29
N VAL A 125 4.34 -6.69 -8.99
CA VAL A 125 3.99 -7.90 -8.24
C VAL A 125 2.63 -8.43 -8.68
N PHE A 126 1.63 -7.57 -8.86
CA PHE A 126 0.30 -7.98 -9.36
C PHE A 126 0.36 -8.53 -10.78
N ASN A 127 1.15 -7.89 -11.65
CA ASN A 127 1.42 -8.41 -12.98
C ASN A 127 2.04 -9.83 -12.90
N ALA A 128 3.03 -10.03 -12.03
CA ALA A 128 3.65 -11.35 -11.85
C ALA A 128 2.69 -12.40 -11.27
N LEU A 129 1.95 -12.07 -10.22
CA LEU A 129 0.99 -12.99 -9.61
C LEU A 129 -0.12 -13.39 -10.58
N TYR A 130 -0.67 -12.44 -11.34
CA TYR A 130 -1.72 -12.70 -12.31
C TYR A 130 -1.21 -13.57 -13.47
N ASP A 131 -0.05 -13.23 -14.05
CA ASP A 131 0.56 -13.98 -15.13
C ASP A 131 0.90 -15.41 -14.67
N GLY A 132 1.47 -15.56 -13.46
CA GLY A 132 1.80 -16.85 -12.87
C GLY A 132 0.57 -17.71 -12.57
N ALA A 133 -0.52 -17.11 -12.09
CA ALA A 133 -1.77 -17.82 -11.88
C ALA A 133 -2.41 -18.26 -13.21
N SER A 134 -2.44 -17.37 -14.20
CA SER A 134 -2.99 -17.69 -15.53
C SER A 134 -2.23 -18.84 -16.17
N GLU A 135 -0.89 -18.82 -16.09
CA GLU A 135 -0.04 -19.91 -16.58
C GLU A 135 -0.28 -21.23 -15.83
N TYR A 136 -0.42 -21.17 -14.49
CA TYR A 136 -0.66 -22.36 -13.68
C TYR A 136 -2.01 -23.02 -13.97
N PHE A 137 -3.07 -22.22 -14.14
CA PHE A 137 -4.41 -22.73 -14.46
C PHE A 137 -4.60 -23.05 -15.96
N GLY A 138 -3.68 -22.62 -16.82
CA GLY A 138 -3.76 -22.84 -18.26
C GLY A 138 -4.78 -21.93 -18.96
N ASP A 139 -5.07 -20.76 -18.38
CA ASP A 139 -6.04 -19.83 -18.97
C ASP A 139 -5.38 -18.91 -20.00
N SER A 140 -6.10 -18.65 -21.08
CA SER A 140 -5.83 -17.53 -21.98
C SER A 140 -6.71 -16.33 -21.59
N ALA A 141 -6.42 -15.72 -20.44
CA ALA A 141 -7.13 -14.51 -20.03
C ALA A 141 -6.92 -13.41 -21.08
N SER A 142 -7.99 -12.70 -21.46
CA SER A 142 -7.85 -11.54 -22.35
C SER A 142 -7.01 -10.47 -21.65
N GLU A 143 -6.17 -9.77 -22.41
CA GLU A 143 -5.39 -8.65 -21.88
C GLU A 143 -6.30 -7.60 -21.22
N GLU A 144 -7.52 -7.43 -21.72
CA GLU A 144 -8.52 -6.54 -21.15
C GLU A 144 -8.91 -6.93 -19.72
N ASN A 145 -9.26 -8.21 -19.48
CA ASN A 145 -9.66 -8.66 -18.15
C ASN A 145 -8.47 -8.62 -17.17
N ARG A 146 -7.29 -9.03 -17.63
CA ARG A 146 -6.04 -8.90 -16.87
C ARG A 146 -5.80 -7.46 -16.42
N ASN A 147 -5.84 -6.52 -17.38
CA ASN A 147 -5.61 -5.11 -17.10
C ASN A 147 -6.71 -4.56 -16.19
N ALA A 148 -7.97 -4.95 -16.38
CA ALA A 148 -9.05 -4.51 -15.51
C ALA A 148 -8.83 -4.92 -14.05
N VAL A 149 -8.56 -6.20 -13.78
CA VAL A 149 -8.37 -6.69 -12.41
C VAL A 149 -7.14 -6.03 -11.75
N ILE A 150 -6.02 -5.95 -12.46
CA ILE A 150 -4.80 -5.33 -11.93
C ILE A 150 -5.02 -3.82 -11.71
N ASP A 151 -5.46 -3.08 -12.74
CA ASP A 151 -5.72 -1.64 -12.65
C ASP A 151 -6.69 -1.33 -11.50
N GLY A 152 -7.76 -2.13 -11.35
CA GLY A 152 -8.77 -1.95 -10.32
C GLY A 152 -8.20 -2.07 -8.91
N HIS A 153 -7.35 -3.06 -8.64
CA HIS A 153 -6.68 -3.21 -7.35
C HIS A 153 -5.63 -2.13 -7.10
N ILE A 154 -4.89 -1.70 -8.12
CA ILE A 154 -3.95 -0.58 -7.97
C ILE A 154 -4.70 0.71 -7.63
N ILE A 155 -5.80 1.01 -8.33
CA ILE A 155 -6.64 2.19 -8.06
C ILE A 155 -7.22 2.11 -6.63
N ALA A 156 -7.65 0.93 -6.18
CA ALA A 156 -8.19 0.76 -4.84
C ALA A 156 -7.13 0.95 -3.74
N ILE A 157 -5.91 0.45 -3.95
CA ILE A 157 -4.79 0.69 -3.04
C ILE A 157 -4.47 2.18 -2.99
N ASP A 158 -4.42 2.82 -4.15
CA ASP A 158 -4.05 4.22 -4.28
C ASP A 158 -5.13 5.17 -3.73
N LEU A 159 -6.39 4.73 -3.59
CA LEU A 159 -7.45 5.47 -2.91
C LEU A 159 -7.10 5.78 -1.44
N SER A 160 -6.24 4.98 -0.79
CA SER A 160 -5.83 5.30 0.59
C SER A 160 -5.02 6.59 0.66
N GLU A 161 -4.26 6.94 -0.37
CA GLU A 161 -3.41 8.13 -0.40
C GLU A 161 -4.21 9.45 -0.32
N PRO A 162 -5.20 9.74 -1.20
CA PRO A 162 -6.01 10.95 -1.07
C PRO A 162 -6.85 10.94 0.21
N MET A 163 -7.29 9.78 0.71
CA MET A 163 -7.99 9.69 2.00
C MET A 163 -7.07 10.04 3.17
N ASP A 164 -5.86 9.49 3.19
CA ASP A 164 -4.86 9.77 4.24
C ASP A 164 -4.48 11.27 4.19
N ARG A 165 -4.28 11.88 3.01
CA ARG A 165 -4.04 13.34 2.87
C ARG A 165 -5.16 14.22 3.42
N ILE A 166 -6.42 13.83 3.21
CA ILE A 166 -7.58 14.57 3.73
C ILE A 166 -7.60 14.53 5.25
N VAL A 167 -7.38 13.36 5.84
CA VAL A 167 -7.47 13.13 7.29
C VAL A 167 -6.24 13.68 8.01
N ASP A 168 -5.05 13.39 7.51
CA ASP A 168 -3.78 13.73 8.16
C ASP A 168 -3.29 15.15 7.81
N ARG A 169 -3.80 15.76 6.72
CA ARG A 169 -3.44 17.12 6.25
C ARG A 169 -1.93 17.32 6.17
N ASP A 170 -1.25 16.40 5.50
CA ASP A 170 0.22 16.32 5.43
C ASP A 170 0.81 16.76 4.08
N GLU A 171 0.14 16.50 2.96
CA GLU A 171 0.57 16.83 1.60
C GLU A 171 -0.59 17.43 0.75
N ASP A 172 -0.24 18.26 -0.25
CA ASP A 172 -1.18 18.77 -1.27
C ASP A 172 -2.43 19.46 -0.66
N LEU A 173 -2.21 20.29 0.36
CA LEU A 173 -3.27 20.95 1.15
C LEU A 173 -4.19 21.83 0.30
N GLU A 174 -3.67 22.40 -0.78
CA GLU A 174 -4.44 23.20 -1.73
C GLU A 174 -5.39 22.37 -2.62
N TYR A 175 -5.26 21.04 -2.61
CA TYR A 175 -6.02 20.12 -3.46
C TYR A 175 -6.96 19.20 -2.69
N LEU A 176 -7.15 19.42 -1.38
CA LEU A 176 -8.00 18.54 -0.56
C LEU A 176 -9.44 18.47 -1.07
N ASP A 177 -10.00 19.57 -1.57
CA ASP A 177 -11.34 19.57 -2.17
C ASP A 177 -11.39 18.75 -3.47
N ASP A 178 -10.33 18.77 -4.27
CA ASP A 178 -10.24 17.92 -5.47
C ASP A 178 -10.25 16.44 -5.07
N TYR A 179 -9.48 16.08 -4.04
CA TYR A 179 -9.43 14.70 -3.54
C TYR A 179 -10.75 14.22 -2.94
N LYS A 180 -11.41 15.05 -2.12
CA LYS A 180 -12.74 14.76 -1.56
C LYS A 180 -13.75 14.49 -2.68
N PHE A 181 -13.71 15.30 -3.73
CA PHE A 181 -14.58 15.13 -4.90
C PHE A 181 -14.27 13.85 -5.68
N MET A 182 -12.99 13.51 -5.88
CA MET A 182 -12.57 12.37 -6.70
C MET A 182 -12.80 11.01 -6.04
N ASN A 183 -12.65 10.91 -4.72
CA ASN A 183 -12.73 9.66 -3.96
C ASN A 183 -13.92 8.73 -4.31
N PRO A 184 -15.18 9.19 -4.32
CA PRO A 184 -16.31 8.32 -4.68
C PRO A 184 -16.17 7.71 -6.08
N TYR A 185 -15.70 8.49 -7.05
CA TYR A 185 -15.52 8.03 -8.42
C TYR A 185 -14.34 7.07 -8.57
N ILE A 186 -13.23 7.34 -7.86
CA ILE A 186 -12.07 6.44 -7.80
C ILE A 186 -12.49 5.06 -7.28
N LEU A 187 -13.22 5.01 -6.16
CA LEU A 187 -13.74 3.76 -5.61
C LEU A 187 -14.68 3.05 -6.59
N GLY A 188 -15.61 3.78 -7.22
CA GLY A 188 -16.51 3.23 -8.22
C GLY A 188 -15.79 2.61 -9.42
N ILE A 189 -14.73 3.26 -9.91
CA ILE A 189 -13.89 2.74 -11.00
C ILE A 189 -13.14 1.49 -10.57
N ALA A 190 -12.56 1.48 -9.37
CA ALA A 190 -11.90 0.31 -8.83
C ALA A 190 -12.86 -0.89 -8.76
N CYS A 191 -14.04 -0.72 -8.16
CA CYS A 191 -15.07 -1.76 -8.09
C CYS A 191 -15.47 -2.27 -9.48
N SER A 192 -15.77 -1.35 -10.41
CA SER A 192 -16.18 -1.71 -11.77
C SER A 192 -15.11 -2.50 -12.53
N LYS A 193 -13.84 -2.14 -12.36
CA LYS A 193 -12.71 -2.86 -12.97
C LYS A 193 -12.49 -4.22 -12.33
N ILE A 194 -12.50 -4.31 -10.99
CA ILE A 194 -12.34 -5.57 -10.25
C ILE A 194 -13.46 -6.56 -10.59
N ALA A 195 -14.69 -6.07 -10.78
CA ALA A 195 -15.85 -6.89 -11.14
C ALA A 195 -15.70 -7.64 -12.47
N GLN A 196 -14.82 -7.18 -13.37
CA GLN A 196 -14.55 -7.90 -14.63
C GLN A 196 -13.87 -9.25 -14.39
N GLY A 197 -13.21 -9.44 -13.25
CA GLY A 197 -12.69 -10.73 -12.81
C GLY A 197 -13.77 -11.72 -12.34
N GLY A 198 -15.04 -11.29 -12.23
CA GLY A 198 -16.19 -12.07 -11.81
C GLY A 198 -16.65 -11.78 -10.38
N ASP A 199 -17.88 -12.19 -10.06
CA ASP A 199 -18.56 -11.88 -8.79
C ASP A 199 -17.76 -12.30 -7.54
N SER A 200 -17.08 -13.44 -7.62
CA SER A 200 -16.25 -13.94 -6.51
C SER A 200 -15.03 -13.06 -6.24
N VAL A 201 -14.49 -12.38 -7.26
CA VAL A 201 -13.36 -11.45 -7.17
C VAL A 201 -13.82 -10.12 -6.57
N LEU A 202 -14.97 -9.61 -7.03
CA LEU A 202 -15.59 -8.41 -6.45
C LEU A 202 -15.95 -8.61 -4.98
N LYS A 203 -16.60 -9.74 -4.65
CA LYS A 203 -16.99 -10.03 -3.27
C LYS A 203 -15.78 -10.11 -2.34
N ALA A 204 -14.69 -10.75 -2.78
CA ALA A 204 -13.45 -10.78 -2.01
C ALA A 204 -12.92 -9.37 -1.76
N PHE A 205 -12.93 -8.50 -2.77
CA PHE A 205 -12.56 -7.09 -2.63
C PHE A 205 -13.43 -6.35 -1.61
N GLU A 206 -14.75 -6.47 -1.69
CA GLU A 206 -15.69 -5.81 -0.78
C GLU A 206 -15.51 -6.26 0.68
N GLU A 207 -15.25 -7.56 0.91
CA GLU A 207 -14.94 -8.10 2.24
C GLU A 207 -13.62 -7.53 2.77
N GLY A 208 -12.56 -7.53 1.95
CA GLY A 208 -11.27 -6.95 2.32
C GLY A 208 -11.35 -5.45 2.58
N PHE A 209 -12.14 -4.71 1.80
CA PHE A 209 -12.36 -3.28 1.99
C PHE A 209 -13.09 -2.99 3.31
N LYS A 210 -14.11 -3.79 3.66
CA LYS A 210 -14.79 -3.69 4.98
C LYS A 210 -13.82 -3.95 6.13
N ASP A 211 -12.95 -4.95 5.99
CA ASP A 211 -11.93 -5.25 6.99
C ASP A 211 -10.90 -4.11 7.14
N ALA A 212 -10.46 -3.50 6.03
CA ALA A 212 -9.54 -2.37 6.06
C ALA A 212 -10.13 -1.15 6.78
N ARG A 213 -11.45 -0.91 6.63
CA ARG A 213 -12.16 0.15 7.37
C ARG A 213 -12.14 -0.05 8.87
N ILE A 214 -12.24 -1.29 9.34
CA ILE A 214 -12.12 -1.60 10.78
C ILE A 214 -10.74 -1.19 11.28
N GLY A 215 -9.68 -1.55 10.54
CA GLY A 215 -8.31 -1.13 10.87
C GLY A 215 -8.14 0.39 10.93
N GLN A 216 -8.71 1.12 9.96
CA GLN A 216 -8.70 2.58 9.93
C GLN A 216 -9.44 3.20 11.13
N TYR A 217 -10.57 2.60 11.54
CA TYR A 217 -11.31 3.08 12.71
C TYR A 217 -10.52 2.92 14.01
N ILE A 218 -9.79 1.80 14.17
CA ILE A 218 -8.90 1.62 15.31
C ILE A 218 -7.72 2.59 15.25
N ASP A 219 -7.17 2.87 14.06
CA ASP A 219 -6.10 3.86 13.86
C ASP A 219 -6.48 5.24 14.40
N VAL A 220 -7.65 5.75 14.00
CA VAL A 220 -8.19 7.04 14.47
C VAL A 220 -8.38 7.04 15.99
N LYS A 221 -8.90 5.95 16.57
CA LYS A 221 -9.05 5.84 18.03
C LYS A 221 -7.72 5.92 18.76
N LEU A 222 -6.69 5.26 18.24
CA LEU A 222 -5.36 5.28 18.85
C LEU A 222 -4.66 6.63 18.69
N LYS A 223 -4.92 7.38 17.59
CA LYS A 223 -4.47 8.77 17.46
C LYS A 223 -5.04 9.68 18.57
N ILE A 224 -6.30 9.47 18.96
CA ILE A 224 -6.94 10.23 20.05
C ILE A 224 -6.38 9.84 21.42
N LYS A 225 -6.10 8.55 21.65
CA LYS A 225 -5.58 8.04 22.93
C LYS A 225 -4.33 7.16 22.73
N PRO A 226 -3.16 7.76 22.42
CA PRO A 226 -1.95 7.02 22.05
C PRO A 226 -1.49 6.04 23.14
N ALA A 227 -1.66 6.41 24.41
CA ALA A 227 -1.28 5.58 25.55
C ALA A 227 -2.14 4.32 25.76
N SER A 228 -3.25 4.16 25.02
CA SER A 228 -4.11 2.97 25.09
C SER A 228 -3.72 1.85 24.12
N ILE A 229 -2.60 2.02 23.41
CA ILE A 229 -2.07 1.03 22.48
C ILE A 229 -1.75 -0.30 23.19
N ASN A 230 -2.16 -1.41 22.59
CA ASN A 230 -1.85 -2.77 23.00
C ASN A 230 -1.63 -3.65 21.77
N ASP A 231 -1.25 -4.92 21.95
CA ASP A 231 -0.94 -5.82 20.83
C ASP A 231 -2.19 -6.13 19.98
N GLU A 232 -3.37 -6.27 20.60
CA GLU A 232 -4.62 -6.52 19.87
C GLU A 232 -4.97 -5.34 18.95
N ASN A 233 -4.94 -4.12 19.48
CA ASN A 233 -5.25 -2.92 18.70
C ASN A 233 -4.20 -2.69 17.61
N MET A 234 -2.92 -2.98 17.87
CA MET A 234 -1.89 -2.90 16.83
C MET A 234 -2.08 -3.91 15.72
N THR A 235 -2.46 -5.14 16.07
CA THR A 235 -2.78 -6.19 15.11
C THR A 235 -3.99 -5.79 14.25
N GLU A 236 -5.02 -5.19 14.85
CA GLU A 236 -6.18 -4.68 14.11
C GLU A 236 -5.86 -3.45 13.25
N CYS A 237 -5.01 -2.52 13.69
CA CYS A 237 -4.54 -1.41 12.85
C CYS A 237 -3.78 -1.94 11.62
N TYR A 238 -2.87 -2.89 11.81
CA TYR A 238 -2.12 -3.53 10.74
C TYR A 238 -2.98 -4.38 9.80
N LYS A 239 -4.21 -4.72 10.23
CA LYS A 239 -5.20 -5.39 9.39
C LYS A 239 -5.50 -4.59 8.11
N LYS A 240 -5.32 -3.25 8.07
CA LYS A 240 -5.42 -2.44 6.84
C LYS A 240 -4.50 -2.99 5.74
N TYR A 241 -3.21 -3.16 6.04
CA TYR A 241 -2.23 -3.70 5.10
C TYR A 241 -2.56 -5.13 4.69
N ARG A 242 -2.89 -5.98 5.67
CA ARG A 242 -3.29 -7.38 5.43
C ARG A 242 -4.49 -7.48 4.52
N ALA A 243 -5.55 -6.74 4.82
CA ALA A 243 -6.82 -6.84 4.12
C ALA A 243 -6.71 -6.32 2.69
N VAL A 244 -6.05 -5.18 2.49
CA VAL A 244 -5.85 -4.60 1.15
C VAL A 244 -4.90 -5.47 0.31
N MET A 245 -3.70 -5.76 0.81
CA MET A 245 -2.68 -6.50 0.02
C MET A 245 -3.04 -7.97 -0.14
N GLY A 246 -3.54 -8.62 0.92
CA GLY A 246 -3.96 -10.03 0.88
C GLY A 246 -5.12 -10.24 -0.08
N THR A 247 -6.13 -9.36 -0.05
CA THR A 247 -7.27 -9.46 -0.97
C THR A 247 -6.88 -9.18 -2.41
N ALA A 248 -6.01 -8.20 -2.66
CA ALA A 248 -5.49 -7.97 -4.00
C ALA A 248 -4.70 -9.18 -4.50
N GLY A 249 -3.82 -9.76 -3.67
CA GLY A 249 -3.09 -11.00 -3.97
C GLY A 249 -4.03 -12.16 -4.31
N ARG A 250 -5.05 -12.39 -3.50
CA ARG A 250 -6.12 -13.39 -3.74
C ARG A 250 -6.75 -13.22 -5.13
N ASN A 251 -7.06 -11.98 -5.47
CA ASN A 251 -7.74 -11.63 -6.72
C ASN A 251 -6.84 -11.71 -7.95
N MET A 252 -5.51 -11.70 -7.78
CA MET A 252 -4.59 -12.01 -8.88
C MET A 252 -4.71 -13.47 -9.35
N ALA A 253 -5.25 -14.37 -8.51
CA ALA A 253 -5.63 -15.72 -8.91
C ALA A 253 -7.11 -15.84 -9.32
N LEU A 254 -7.80 -14.71 -9.55
CA LEU A 254 -9.26 -14.64 -9.74
C LEU A 254 -10.04 -15.36 -8.62
N ASN A 255 -9.53 -15.26 -7.39
CA ASN A 255 -10.08 -15.93 -6.21
C ASN A 255 -10.18 -17.48 -6.36
N ARG A 256 -9.33 -18.09 -7.21
CA ARG A 256 -9.29 -19.55 -7.40
C ARG A 256 -8.21 -20.23 -6.57
N ARG A 257 -8.62 -21.29 -5.87
CA ARG A 257 -7.71 -22.16 -5.10
C ARG A 257 -6.82 -23.02 -6.01
N PRO A 258 -5.62 -23.39 -5.55
CA PRO A 258 -5.04 -23.06 -4.24
C PRO A 258 -4.37 -21.68 -4.20
N LEU A 259 -4.05 -21.10 -5.37
CA LEU A 259 -3.24 -19.88 -5.46
C LEU A 259 -3.89 -18.68 -4.77
N SER A 260 -5.22 -18.56 -4.76
CA SER A 260 -5.93 -17.48 -4.08
C SER A 260 -5.60 -17.37 -2.59
N ASP A 261 -5.52 -18.50 -1.89
CA ASP A 261 -5.25 -18.55 -0.45
C ASP A 261 -3.76 -18.35 -0.17
N ILE A 262 -2.91 -18.92 -1.03
CA ILE A 262 -1.45 -18.78 -0.95
C ILE A 262 -1.04 -17.33 -1.18
N PHE A 263 -1.54 -16.70 -2.24
CA PHE A 263 -1.26 -15.30 -2.56
C PHE A 263 -1.82 -14.37 -1.50
N HIS A 264 -2.99 -14.68 -0.94
CA HIS A 264 -3.53 -13.91 0.18
C HIS A 264 -2.56 -13.90 1.36
N LEU A 265 -2.11 -15.08 1.82
CA LEU A 265 -1.17 -15.19 2.95
C LEU A 265 0.15 -14.45 2.66
N GLY A 266 0.76 -14.72 1.50
CA GLY A 266 2.03 -14.12 1.12
C GLY A 266 1.98 -12.60 1.04
N MET A 267 0.97 -12.06 0.33
CA MET A 267 0.83 -10.61 0.15
C MET A 267 0.41 -9.90 1.44
N ALA A 268 -0.47 -10.49 2.24
CA ALA A 268 -0.84 -9.95 3.54
C ALA A 268 0.39 -9.76 4.44
N LYS A 269 1.19 -10.82 4.59
CA LYS A 269 2.33 -10.84 5.50
C LYS A 269 3.52 -10.05 4.99
N ALA A 270 3.78 -10.07 3.69
CA ALA A 270 4.76 -9.17 3.08
C ALA A 270 4.33 -7.69 3.22
N GLY A 271 3.04 -7.38 3.10
CA GLY A 271 2.50 -6.04 3.33
C GLY A 271 2.70 -5.56 4.77
N GLU A 272 2.40 -6.40 5.76
CA GLU A 272 2.67 -6.12 7.18
C GLU A 272 4.18 -5.90 7.44
N CYS A 273 5.05 -6.71 6.82
CA CYS A 273 6.50 -6.56 6.91
C CYS A 273 7.00 -5.22 6.35
N VAL A 274 6.52 -4.81 5.17
CA VAL A 274 6.86 -3.51 4.57
C VAL A 274 6.35 -2.36 5.44
N GLY A 275 5.18 -2.50 6.07
CA GLY A 275 4.63 -1.51 7.01
C GLY A 275 5.61 -1.16 8.14
N CYS A 276 6.33 -2.15 8.70
CA CYS A 276 7.36 -1.89 9.70
C CYS A 276 8.52 -1.03 9.16
N GLY A 277 8.99 -1.30 7.94
CA GLY A 277 10.04 -0.49 7.29
C GLY A 277 9.57 0.94 7.01
N ASN A 278 8.33 1.10 6.53
CA ASN A 278 7.72 2.40 6.29
C ASN A 278 7.64 3.23 7.58
N GLU A 279 7.26 2.63 8.72
CA GLU A 279 7.23 3.34 10.00
C GLU A 279 8.61 3.86 10.43
N ILE A 280 9.69 3.15 10.09
CA ILE A 280 11.07 3.60 10.35
C ILE A 280 11.44 4.74 9.41
N GLU A 281 11.15 4.58 8.11
CA GLU A 281 11.37 5.63 7.11
C GLU A 281 10.64 6.93 7.50
N ASP A 282 9.35 6.84 7.81
CA ASP A 282 8.50 7.95 8.22
C ASP A 282 9.02 8.58 9.51
N ALA A 283 9.46 7.78 10.48
CA ALA A 283 10.01 8.31 11.72
C ALA A 283 11.26 9.16 11.48
N ILE A 284 12.14 8.71 10.58
CA ILE A 284 13.34 9.47 10.19
C ILE A 284 12.96 10.75 9.43
N LYS A 285 12.02 10.67 8.48
CA LYS A 285 11.64 11.79 7.61
C LYS A 285 10.89 12.88 8.36
N ASN A 286 9.93 12.48 9.19
CA ASN A 286 9.09 13.39 9.96
C ASN A 286 9.72 13.77 11.30
N ASN A 287 10.87 13.16 11.62
CA ASN A 287 11.57 13.32 12.87
C ASN A 287 10.67 13.05 14.10
N ALA A 288 9.76 12.08 13.99
CA ALA A 288 8.79 11.75 15.04
C ALA A 288 8.26 10.32 14.88
N VAL A 289 7.99 9.63 15.98
CA VAL A 289 7.37 8.29 15.93
C VAL A 289 5.88 8.42 15.60
N LYS A 290 5.43 7.71 14.55
CA LYS A 290 4.04 7.71 14.10
C LYS A 290 3.10 7.16 15.17
N VAL A 291 1.88 7.69 15.23
CA VAL A 291 0.80 7.22 16.10
C VAL A 291 -0.37 6.77 15.22
N PRO A 292 -0.90 5.54 15.41
CA PRO A 292 -0.27 4.40 16.08
C PRO A 292 0.90 3.82 15.26
N SER A 293 1.81 3.08 15.91
CA SER A 293 2.89 2.35 15.25
C SER A 293 3.49 1.27 16.15
N TRP A 294 4.19 0.27 15.59
CA TRP A 294 4.91 -0.73 16.39
C TRP A 294 6.02 -0.10 17.24
N PRO A 295 6.84 0.86 16.74
CA PRO A 295 7.79 1.58 17.58
C PRO A 295 7.14 2.27 18.78
N LEU A 296 5.97 2.90 18.62
CA LEU A 296 5.27 3.51 19.75
C LEU A 296 4.84 2.46 20.78
N TYR A 297 4.19 1.38 20.31
CA TYR A 297 3.78 0.28 21.17
C TYR A 297 4.94 -0.26 21.99
N TYR A 298 6.06 -0.58 21.35
CA TYR A 298 7.21 -1.12 22.07
C TYR A 298 7.87 -0.09 22.98
N ALA A 299 7.95 1.19 22.61
CA ALA A 299 8.50 2.23 23.47
C ALA A 299 7.71 2.35 24.78
N LEU A 300 6.38 2.36 24.70
CA LEU A 300 5.51 2.41 25.88
C LEU A 300 5.65 1.16 26.77
N ASN A 301 5.89 0.00 26.18
CA ASN A 301 6.03 -1.28 26.91
C ASN A 301 7.47 -1.58 27.37
N THR A 302 8.45 -0.77 26.99
CA THR A 302 9.88 -0.93 27.38
C THR A 302 10.38 0.20 28.28
N GLY A 303 9.46 0.87 28.98
CA GLY A 303 9.83 1.96 29.90
C GLY A 303 10.36 3.21 29.18
N GLY A 304 9.97 3.41 27.92
CA GLY A 304 10.41 4.55 27.10
C GLY A 304 11.67 4.30 26.28
N ASP A 305 12.27 3.11 26.28
CA ASP A 305 13.48 2.83 25.47
C ASP A 305 13.16 2.81 23.97
N VAL A 306 13.25 3.97 23.34
CA VAL A 306 12.94 4.16 21.91
C VAL A 306 13.87 3.34 21.02
N ARG A 307 15.16 3.23 21.38
CA ARG A 307 16.09 2.42 20.58
C ARG A 307 15.66 0.96 20.60
N ARG A 308 15.38 0.43 21.79
CA ARG A 308 14.88 -0.94 21.95
C ARG A 308 13.55 -1.15 21.24
N ALA A 309 12.70 -0.14 21.20
CA ALA A 309 11.44 -0.20 20.49
C ALA A 309 11.61 -0.46 18.99
N PHE A 310 12.53 0.25 18.33
CA PHE A 310 12.85 0.03 16.92
C PHE A 310 13.53 -1.32 16.66
N GLU A 311 14.37 -1.80 17.57
CA GLU A 311 14.92 -3.17 17.50
C GLU A 311 13.81 -4.23 17.49
N LEU A 312 12.80 -4.07 18.35
CA LEU A 312 11.66 -4.98 18.43
C LEU A 312 10.76 -4.86 17.19
N THR A 313 10.57 -3.67 16.65
CA THR A 313 9.87 -3.47 15.36
C THR A 313 10.56 -4.22 14.22
N MET A 314 11.91 -4.22 14.17
CA MET A 314 12.64 -5.01 13.17
C MET A 314 12.44 -6.52 13.35
N ALA A 315 12.44 -7.00 14.60
CA ALA A 315 12.14 -8.40 14.91
C ALA A 315 10.71 -8.78 14.48
N LYS A 316 9.72 -7.92 14.73
CA LYS A 316 8.35 -8.09 14.25
C LYS A 316 8.28 -8.15 12.72
N SER A 317 9.05 -7.30 12.03
CA SER A 317 9.13 -7.32 10.56
C SER A 317 9.65 -8.66 10.02
N GLU A 318 10.67 -9.26 10.64
CA GLU A 318 11.19 -10.56 10.21
C GLU A 318 10.20 -11.69 10.49
N LEU A 319 9.46 -11.65 11.61
CA LEU A 319 8.38 -12.61 11.87
C LEU A 319 7.30 -12.57 10.77
N TYR A 320 6.87 -11.37 10.35
CA TYR A 320 5.94 -11.24 9.23
C TYR A 320 6.51 -11.81 7.94
N LEU A 321 7.79 -11.54 7.65
CA LEU A 321 8.42 -12.07 6.43
C LEU A 321 8.58 -13.60 6.48
N ASP A 322 8.84 -14.18 7.65
CA ASP A 322 8.90 -15.63 7.83
C ASP A 322 7.52 -16.28 7.65
N GLU A 323 6.44 -15.67 8.14
CA GLU A 323 5.08 -16.11 7.82
C GLU A 323 4.78 -16.01 6.32
N ALA A 324 5.25 -14.96 5.64
CA ALA A 324 5.11 -14.82 4.19
C ALA A 324 5.84 -15.93 3.42
N LYS A 325 6.99 -16.42 3.92
CA LYS A 325 7.73 -17.54 3.30
C LYS A 325 6.97 -18.85 3.36
N ILE A 326 6.14 -19.08 4.38
CA ILE A 326 5.26 -20.26 4.43
C ILE A 326 4.39 -20.32 3.16
N ALA A 327 3.90 -19.18 2.67
CA ALA A 327 3.15 -19.13 1.42
C ALA A 327 3.98 -19.59 0.21
N LEU A 328 5.29 -19.30 0.17
CA LEU A 328 6.17 -19.79 -0.90
C LEU A 328 6.34 -21.30 -0.86
N ASP A 329 6.35 -21.89 0.32
CA ASP A 329 6.46 -23.35 0.50
C ASP A 329 5.15 -24.07 0.17
N MET A 330 4.03 -23.37 0.26
CA MET A 330 2.72 -23.86 -0.17
C MET A 330 2.51 -23.80 -1.70
N LEU A 331 3.36 -23.09 -2.44
CA LEU A 331 3.22 -22.99 -3.89
C LEU A 331 3.37 -24.36 -4.56
N PRO A 332 2.50 -24.70 -5.53
CA PRO A 332 2.64 -25.91 -6.34
C PRO A 332 4.02 -26.00 -7.01
N GLU A 333 4.57 -27.22 -7.13
CA GLU A 333 5.91 -27.43 -7.71
C GLU A 333 6.06 -26.88 -9.14
N ASN A 334 4.97 -26.90 -9.91
CA ASN A 334 4.92 -26.39 -11.28
C ASN A 334 4.71 -24.86 -11.38
N PHE A 335 4.57 -24.13 -10.27
CA PHE A 335 4.42 -22.67 -10.28
C PHE A 335 5.75 -21.98 -10.63
N LYS A 336 5.83 -21.39 -11.83
CA LYS A 336 7.12 -20.97 -12.42
C LYS A 336 7.73 -19.69 -11.84
N LEU A 337 6.94 -18.88 -11.14
CA LEU A 337 7.35 -17.59 -10.58
C LEU A 337 7.73 -17.65 -9.10
N LYS A 338 7.86 -18.85 -8.49
CA LYS A 338 8.42 -18.97 -7.13
C LYS A 338 9.78 -18.25 -6.97
N PRO A 339 10.75 -18.37 -7.90
CA PRO A 339 12.02 -17.66 -7.79
C PRO A 339 11.90 -16.13 -7.83
N PHE A 340 10.93 -15.59 -8.58
CA PHE A 340 10.62 -14.16 -8.57
C PHE A 340 10.19 -13.70 -7.17
N LEU A 341 9.29 -14.44 -6.53
CA LEU A 341 8.77 -14.10 -5.20
C LEU A 341 9.86 -14.24 -4.11
N GLU A 342 10.70 -15.27 -4.20
CA GLU A 342 11.87 -15.42 -3.32
C GLU A 342 12.82 -14.21 -3.44
N PHE A 343 13.08 -13.74 -4.66
CA PHE A 343 13.89 -12.56 -4.88
C PHE A 343 13.19 -11.29 -4.36
N LEU A 344 11.88 -11.15 -4.57
CA LEU A 344 11.08 -10.04 -4.04
C LEU A 344 11.23 -9.92 -2.52
N PHE A 345 11.20 -11.03 -1.78
CA PHE A 345 11.38 -10.99 -0.31
C PHE A 345 12.77 -10.51 0.12
N LEU A 346 13.81 -10.71 -0.68
CA LEU A 346 15.12 -10.10 -0.41
C LEU A 346 15.05 -8.57 -0.51
N THR A 347 14.28 -8.05 -1.48
CA THR A 347 14.11 -6.59 -1.65
C THR A 347 13.34 -5.97 -0.48
N VAL A 348 12.29 -6.64 0.02
CA VAL A 348 11.55 -6.23 1.22
C VAL A 348 12.45 -6.23 2.45
N ARG A 349 13.21 -7.31 2.68
CA ARG A 349 14.17 -7.38 3.79
C ARG A 349 15.22 -6.28 3.70
N HIS A 350 15.77 -6.05 2.50
CA HIS A 350 16.76 -5.01 2.29
C HIS A 350 16.20 -3.61 2.62
N TYR A 351 14.99 -3.29 2.16
CA TYR A 351 14.32 -2.03 2.46
C TYR A 351 14.21 -1.78 3.98
N ASN A 352 13.72 -2.76 4.75
CA ASN A 352 13.61 -2.64 6.20
C ASN A 352 14.98 -2.48 6.88
N GLN A 353 15.95 -3.30 6.48
CA GLN A 353 17.32 -3.24 7.04
C GLN A 353 18.01 -1.91 6.73
N TYR A 354 17.79 -1.36 5.53
CA TYR A 354 18.38 -0.10 5.11
C TYR A 354 17.90 1.05 6.00
N TRP A 355 16.59 1.21 6.14
CA TRP A 355 16.03 2.27 6.98
C TRP A 355 16.37 2.13 8.45
N TYR A 356 16.42 0.90 8.95
CA TYR A 356 16.89 0.65 10.31
C TYR A 356 18.36 1.04 10.50
N ASN A 357 19.24 0.70 9.56
CA ASN A 357 20.64 1.12 9.63
C ASN A 357 20.77 2.64 9.57
N GLU A 358 19.97 3.32 8.74
CA GLU A 358 19.91 4.78 8.69
C GLU A 358 19.43 5.38 10.01
N LEU A 359 18.43 4.79 10.66
CA LEU A 359 17.97 5.19 12.00
C LEU A 359 19.10 5.08 13.02
N ILE A 360 19.79 3.94 13.07
CA ILE A 360 20.91 3.72 14.00
C ILE A 360 22.03 4.72 13.76
N ARG A 361 22.34 5.02 12.48
CA ARG A 361 23.37 5.99 12.09
C ARG A 361 23.04 7.42 12.54
N ARG A 362 21.77 7.83 12.42
CA ARG A 362 21.30 9.16 12.83
C ARG A 362 21.09 9.29 14.34
N ALA A 363 20.74 8.19 15.00
CA ALA A 363 20.48 8.06 16.43
C ALA A 363 19.55 9.15 17.04
N PRO A 364 18.37 9.47 16.46
CA PRO A 364 17.47 10.52 16.94
C PRO A 364 16.66 10.16 18.21
N PHE A 365 17.04 9.11 18.94
CA PHE A 365 16.21 8.45 19.95
C PHE A 365 15.76 9.38 21.08
N ALA A 366 16.63 10.28 21.54
CA ALA A 366 16.27 11.23 22.60
C ALA A 366 15.20 12.23 22.15
N GLU A 367 15.26 12.69 20.90
CA GLU A 367 14.25 13.59 20.35
C GLU A 367 12.90 12.87 20.18
N PHE A 368 12.94 11.64 19.67
CA PHE A 368 11.73 10.83 19.54
C PHE A 368 11.07 10.55 20.89
N GLN A 369 11.86 10.24 21.91
CA GLN A 369 11.35 10.02 23.26
C GLN A 369 10.60 11.25 23.78
N LYS A 370 11.22 12.44 23.66
CA LYS A 370 10.59 13.69 24.04
C LYS A 370 9.24 13.91 23.33
N LYS A 371 9.17 13.69 22.02
CA LYS A 371 7.93 13.86 21.25
C LYS A 371 6.85 12.84 21.61
N ILE A 372 7.24 11.59 21.93
CA ILE A 372 6.32 10.58 22.45
C ILE A 372 5.72 11.04 23.78
N GLU A 373 6.57 11.52 24.71
CA GLU A 373 6.14 12.00 26.02
C GLU A 373 5.18 13.20 25.90
N GLU A 374 5.48 14.15 25.00
CA GLU A 374 4.62 15.31 24.69
C GLU A 374 3.27 14.87 24.13
N SER A 375 3.25 13.96 23.15
CA SER A 375 2.03 13.45 22.53
C SER A 375 1.15 12.69 23.53
N VAL A 376 1.77 11.84 24.37
CA VAL A 376 1.06 11.08 25.40
C VAL A 376 0.53 11.99 26.51
N ALA A 377 1.26 13.05 26.87
CA ALA A 377 0.82 14.03 27.86
C ALA A 377 -0.35 14.89 27.33
N ALA A 378 -0.31 15.31 26.07
CA ALA A 378 -1.38 16.12 25.46
C ALA A 378 -2.72 15.37 25.32
N ALA A 379 -2.70 14.04 25.33
CA ALA A 379 -3.88 13.18 25.22
C ALA A 379 -4.46 12.72 26.58
N LYS A 380 -3.90 13.18 27.71
CA LYS A 380 -4.45 12.99 29.06
C LYS A 380 -5.33 14.16 29.45
#